data_AF-A0A2H0R3P3-F1
#
_entry.id   AF-A0A2H0R3P3-F1
#
_cell.length_a   1.000
_cell.length_b   1.000
_cell.length_c   1.000
_cell.angle_alpha   90.00
_cell.angle_beta   90.00
_cell.angle_gamma   90.00
#
_symmetry.space_group_name_H-M   'P 1'
#
loop_
_entity.id
_entity.type
_entity.pdbx_description
1 polymer ?
#
loop_
_entity_poly.entity_id
_entity_poly.type
_entity_poly.pdbx_seq_one_letter_code
_entity_poly.pdbx_strand_id
1 'polypeptide(L)'
;MAKRKSSVKKGKSTPAQRVKFSGRGKKSLRAKISQSKKKVKSKSAQKRKSAPASVKKVGSKFAYYLNPDFQYLEELRSLLLKFSETEFDLLSRRVNQIGRIKLAVVGGIFLEHKQEKEPILADLFLVGDDVDSRKLRNFIKGIEADLGTEIKFVLMERDEFRYRFKMFDRFIRVLFEGPHKVLFDRIGVNQLLV
;
A
#
# COMPACT_ATOMS: atom_id res chain seq x y z
N MET A 1 35.54 -29.34 69.79
CA MET A 1 36.40 -29.52 68.59
C MET A 1 35.70 -28.83 67.42
N ALA A 2 36.09 -27.60 67.07
CA ALA A 2 37.04 -27.26 66.00
C ALA A 2 36.30 -26.73 64.74
N LYS A 3 36.10 -25.40 64.72
CA LYS A 3 35.88 -24.57 63.52
C LYS A 3 37.03 -24.77 62.52
N ARG A 4 36.74 -25.05 61.24
CA ARG A 4 37.62 -24.79 60.07
C ARG A 4 36.72 -24.51 58.84
N LYS A 5 36.51 -23.25 58.46
CA LYS A 5 37.21 -22.50 57.38
C LYS A 5 37.13 -23.21 56.02
N SER A 6 36.21 -22.83 55.12
CA SER A 6 36.37 -21.76 54.11
C SER A 6 37.53 -22.00 53.11
N SER A 7 37.23 -22.39 51.87
CA SER A 7 37.78 -21.78 50.63
C SER A 7 37.28 -22.53 49.38
N VAL A 8 36.13 -22.12 48.84
CA VAL A 8 35.83 -22.37 47.41
C VAL A 8 36.36 -21.17 46.65
N LYS A 9 37.43 -21.37 45.90
CA LYS A 9 38.11 -20.32 45.14
C LYS A 9 37.22 -19.77 44.03
N LYS A 10 37.04 -18.45 44.06
CA LYS A 10 36.57 -17.57 42.98
C LYS A 10 37.31 -17.87 41.66
N GLY A 11 36.59 -18.42 40.68
CA GLY A 11 36.96 -18.37 39.26
C GLY A 11 36.51 -17.03 38.67
N LYS A 12 37.47 -16.26 38.17
CA LYS A 12 37.34 -14.85 37.78
C LYS A 12 36.47 -14.70 36.53
N SER A 13 35.46 -13.85 36.63
CA SER A 13 34.86 -13.15 35.49
C SER A 13 35.92 -12.19 34.92
N THR A 14 36.45 -12.51 33.74
CA THR A 14 37.28 -11.60 32.96
C THR A 14 36.45 -10.95 31.84
N PRO A 15 36.78 -9.69 31.49
CA PRO A 15 35.78 -8.70 31.12
C PRO A 15 35.52 -8.61 29.61
N ALA A 16 34.41 -7.97 29.28
CA ALA A 16 34.06 -7.49 27.96
C ALA A 16 35.26 -6.86 27.23
N GLN A 17 35.70 -7.50 26.15
CA GLN A 17 36.61 -6.88 25.20
C GLN A 17 35.81 -6.01 24.23
N ARG A 18 35.62 -4.75 24.64
CA ARG A 18 35.17 -3.65 23.81
C ARG A 18 36.32 -3.22 22.91
N VAL A 19 36.35 -3.74 21.68
CA VAL A 19 37.31 -3.31 20.65
C VAL A 19 37.03 -1.84 20.32
N LYS A 20 37.96 -0.98 20.69
CA LYS A 20 37.97 0.45 20.32
C LYS A 20 38.43 0.56 18.87
N PHE A 21 37.52 0.84 17.94
CA PHE A 21 37.90 1.44 16.65
C PHE A 21 37.81 2.96 16.77
N SER A 22 38.95 3.56 17.09
CA SER A 22 39.20 4.99 16.98
C SER A 22 39.17 5.43 15.52
N GLY A 23 38.53 6.56 15.26
CA GLY A 23 38.13 7.00 13.94
C GLY A 23 39.25 7.38 12.97
N ARG A 24 38.87 7.42 11.70
CA ARG A 24 39.37 8.37 10.70
C ARG A 24 38.34 8.46 9.58
N GLY A 25 37.83 9.67 9.38
CA GLY A 25 36.72 9.98 8.51
C GLY A 25 36.95 9.58 7.05
N LYS A 26 35.88 9.12 6.42
CA LYS A 26 35.69 9.17 4.97
C LYS A 26 34.48 10.05 4.67
N LYS A 27 34.57 11.33 5.05
CA LYS A 27 33.83 12.41 4.37
C LYS A 27 34.64 12.80 3.14
N SER A 28 34.49 12.02 2.07
CA SER A 28 35.10 12.26 0.77
C SER A 28 34.08 11.78 -0.26
N LEU A 29 33.42 12.76 -0.91
CA LEU A 29 32.77 12.70 -2.24
C LEU A 29 31.90 13.95 -2.50
N ARG A 30 31.84 14.93 -1.57
CA ARG A 30 31.28 16.27 -1.82
C ARG A 30 32.35 17.35 -1.59
N ALA A 31 33.31 17.47 -2.51
CA ALA A 31 34.22 18.62 -2.60
C ALA A 31 35.09 18.53 -3.86
N LYS A 32 34.49 18.67 -5.05
CA LYS A 32 35.19 19.15 -6.24
C LYS A 32 34.25 20.12 -6.95
N ILE A 33 34.82 21.20 -7.47
CA ILE A 33 34.17 22.40 -8.05
C ILE A 33 33.89 23.51 -7.01
N SER A 34 34.97 24.01 -6.40
CA SER A 34 35.01 25.40 -5.94
C SER A 34 36.44 25.96 -6.01
N GLN A 35 37.06 25.98 -7.19
CA GLN A 35 38.29 26.76 -7.40
C GLN A 35 38.36 27.28 -8.84
N SER A 36 37.76 28.44 -9.08
CA SER A 36 38.36 29.49 -9.93
C SER A 36 37.56 30.79 -9.73
N LYS A 37 37.72 31.41 -8.56
CA LYS A 37 37.42 32.83 -8.39
C LYS A 37 38.71 33.58 -8.71
N LYS A 38 38.90 33.98 -9.96
CA LYS A 38 39.85 35.04 -10.31
C LYS A 38 39.05 36.28 -10.70
N LYS A 39 39.00 37.23 -9.76
CA LYS A 39 38.56 38.61 -9.97
C LYS A 39 39.41 39.24 -11.08
N VAL A 40 38.78 39.67 -12.16
CA VAL A 40 39.26 40.81 -12.95
C VAL A 40 38.08 41.77 -13.08
N LYS A 41 38.15 42.88 -12.35
CA LYS A 41 37.32 44.06 -12.57
C LYS A 41 37.98 44.84 -13.71
N SER A 42 37.27 45.02 -14.82
CA SER A 42 37.51 46.14 -15.74
C SER A 42 36.16 46.72 -16.15
N LYS A 43 35.98 47.98 -15.78
CA LYS A 43 34.85 48.84 -16.15
C LYS A 43 34.90 49.12 -17.66
N SER A 44 33.77 49.09 -18.35
CA SER A 44 33.26 50.21 -19.18
C SER A 44 32.04 49.83 -20.03
N ALA A 45 31.03 50.70 -19.92
CA ALA A 45 30.18 51.27 -20.98
C ALA A 45 29.39 50.40 -22.00
N GLN A 46 28.16 50.88 -22.20
CA GLN A 46 27.31 50.83 -23.41
C GLN A 46 26.31 49.68 -23.59
N LYS A 47 25.11 49.97 -23.06
CA LYS A 47 23.77 49.67 -23.59
C LYS A 47 23.73 49.46 -25.12
N ARG A 48 23.42 48.22 -25.54
CA ARG A 48 22.68 47.93 -26.77
C ARG A 48 21.64 46.84 -26.51
N LYS A 49 20.40 47.12 -26.93
CA LYS A 49 19.24 46.23 -26.89
C LYS A 49 19.46 45.04 -27.83
N SER A 50 19.33 43.82 -27.30
CA SER A 50 18.70 42.67 -27.96
C SER A 50 18.74 41.51 -26.96
N ALA A 51 17.58 41.14 -26.43
CA ALA A 51 17.48 39.95 -25.60
C ALA A 51 17.71 38.72 -26.51
N PRO A 52 18.66 37.83 -26.22
CA PRO A 52 18.68 36.53 -26.88
C PRO A 52 17.53 35.71 -26.28
N ALA A 53 16.57 35.35 -27.11
CA ALA A 53 15.54 34.38 -26.78
C ALA A 53 16.23 33.12 -26.22
N SER A 54 15.96 32.83 -24.95
CA SER A 54 16.38 31.60 -24.31
C SER A 54 15.57 30.46 -24.93
N VAL A 55 16.11 29.89 -26.01
CA VAL A 55 15.61 28.62 -26.55
C VAL A 55 15.83 27.57 -25.46
N LYS A 56 14.79 27.34 -24.66
CA LYS A 56 14.71 26.19 -23.77
C LYS A 56 14.79 24.96 -24.67
N LYS A 57 15.88 24.21 -24.60
CA LYS A 57 15.95 22.85 -25.16
C LYS A 57 14.90 22.01 -24.42
N VAL A 58 13.71 21.91 -25.00
CA VAL A 58 12.69 20.95 -24.61
C VAL A 58 13.25 19.59 -25.00
N GLY A 59 13.77 18.85 -24.02
CA GLY A 59 14.05 17.44 -24.23
C GLY A 59 12.74 16.76 -24.63
N SER A 60 12.64 16.31 -25.88
CA SER A 60 11.47 15.58 -26.37
C SER A 60 11.34 14.32 -25.54
N LYS A 61 10.41 14.34 -24.58
CA LYS A 61 10.01 13.13 -23.84
C LYS A 61 9.01 12.43 -24.74
N PHE A 62 9.40 11.30 -25.31
CA PHE A 62 8.44 10.40 -25.94
C PHE A 62 7.43 9.98 -24.87
N ALA A 63 6.16 10.26 -25.12
CA ALA A 63 5.05 9.83 -24.29
C ALA A 63 4.26 8.79 -25.08
N TYR A 64 3.93 7.69 -24.42
CA TYR A 64 3.10 6.63 -24.97
C TYR A 64 1.67 6.83 -24.48
N TYR A 65 0.70 6.60 -25.35
CA TYR A 65 -0.73 6.70 -25.04
C TYR A 65 -1.43 5.45 -25.52
N LEU A 66 -2.48 5.05 -24.82
CA LEU A 66 -3.35 3.96 -25.24
C LEU A 66 -4.17 4.40 -26.46
N ASN A 67 -4.20 3.58 -27.52
CA ASN A 67 -5.08 3.82 -28.66
C ASN A 67 -6.51 3.37 -28.30
N PRO A 68 -7.49 4.28 -28.15
CA PRO A 68 -8.87 3.91 -27.81
C PRO A 68 -9.55 3.11 -28.92
N ASP A 69 -9.12 3.27 -30.18
CA ASP A 69 -9.71 2.60 -31.35
C ASP A 69 -9.12 1.20 -31.59
N PHE A 70 -8.34 0.68 -30.64
CA PHE A 70 -7.80 -0.66 -30.74
C PHE A 70 -8.93 -1.70 -30.60
N GLN A 71 -9.14 -2.48 -31.65
CA GLN A 71 -10.24 -3.46 -31.76
C GLN A 71 -10.30 -4.50 -30.63
N TYR A 72 -9.17 -4.79 -29.96
CA TYR A 72 -9.11 -5.75 -28.84
C TYR A 72 -8.90 -5.08 -27.48
N LEU A 73 -9.22 -3.79 -27.37
CA LEU A 73 -8.94 -3.04 -26.15
C LEU A 73 -9.74 -3.56 -24.95
N GLU A 74 -11.00 -3.93 -25.18
CA GLU A 74 -11.89 -4.45 -24.14
C GLU A 74 -11.53 -5.87 -23.70
N GLU A 75 -10.97 -6.67 -24.60
CA GLU A 75 -10.45 -8.01 -24.32
C GLU A 75 -9.15 -7.91 -23.53
N LEU A 76 -8.24 -7.02 -23.92
CA LEU A 76 -7.00 -6.75 -23.18
C LEU A 76 -7.31 -6.23 -21.78
N ARG A 77 -8.25 -5.28 -21.66
CA ARG A 77 -8.74 -4.78 -20.37
C ARG A 77 -9.30 -5.91 -19.52
N SER A 78 -10.18 -6.74 -20.07
CA SER A 78 -10.75 -7.88 -19.35
C SER A 78 -9.66 -8.84 -18.87
N LEU A 79 -8.68 -9.17 -19.71
CA LEU A 79 -7.58 -10.06 -19.35
C LEU A 79 -6.75 -9.50 -18.19
N LEU A 80 -6.47 -8.20 -18.19
CA LEU A 80 -5.67 -7.54 -17.15
C LEU A 80 -6.43 -7.35 -15.84
N LEU A 81 -7.75 -7.15 -15.91
CA LEU A 81 -8.62 -6.96 -14.74
C LEU A 81 -9.14 -8.29 -14.18
N LYS A 82 -8.78 -9.42 -14.81
CA LYS A 82 -9.20 -10.74 -14.40
C LYS A 82 -8.53 -11.14 -13.09
N PHE A 83 -9.28 -11.08 -12.00
CA PHE A 83 -8.82 -11.62 -10.72
C PHE A 83 -8.77 -13.16 -10.76
N SER A 84 -7.58 -13.71 -10.55
CA SER A 84 -7.36 -15.15 -10.42
C SER A 84 -7.62 -15.65 -8.99
N GLU A 85 -7.83 -16.96 -8.83
CA GLU A 85 -8.02 -17.56 -7.49
C GLU A 85 -6.83 -17.29 -6.56
N THR A 86 -5.61 -17.32 -7.10
CA THR A 86 -4.38 -16.99 -6.38
C THR A 86 -4.39 -15.55 -5.84
N GLU A 87 -4.94 -14.60 -6.58
CA GLU A 87 -5.02 -13.20 -6.14
C GLU A 87 -6.07 -13.01 -5.04
N PHE A 88 -7.19 -13.74 -5.11
CA PHE A 88 -8.16 -13.77 -4.02
C PHE A 88 -7.57 -14.37 -2.73
N ASP A 89 -6.72 -15.40 -2.85
CA ASP A 89 -5.97 -15.97 -1.73
C ASP A 89 -4.95 -14.99 -1.14
N LEU A 90 -4.24 -14.23 -1.98
CA LEU A 90 -3.33 -13.18 -1.50
C LEU A 90 -4.10 -12.05 -0.82
N LEU A 91 -5.25 -11.66 -1.40
CA LEU A 91 -6.13 -10.64 -0.84
C LEU A 91 -6.67 -11.08 0.52
N SER A 92 -7.16 -12.32 0.66
CA SER A 92 -7.67 -12.85 1.92
C SER A 92 -6.60 -12.86 3.01
N ARG A 93 -5.35 -13.21 2.67
CA ARG A 93 -4.20 -13.13 3.58
C ARG A 93 -3.89 -11.70 4.00
N ARG A 94 -3.89 -10.74 3.06
CA ARG A 94 -3.67 -9.32 3.34
C ARG A 94 -4.76 -8.75 4.25
N VAL A 95 -6.03 -9.08 4.01
CA VAL A 95 -7.17 -8.66 4.86
C VAL A 95 -7.00 -9.12 6.30
N ASN A 96 -6.55 -10.37 6.51
CA ASN A 96 -6.32 -10.93 7.85
C ASN A 96 -5.21 -10.21 8.63
N GLN A 97 -4.31 -9.46 7.98
CA GLN A 97 -3.23 -8.73 8.67
C GLN A 97 -3.68 -7.37 9.24
N ILE A 98 -4.83 -6.86 8.80
CA ILE A 98 -5.34 -5.53 9.15
C ILE A 98 -5.94 -5.51 10.56
N GLY A 99 -6.57 -6.62 10.98
CA GLY A 99 -7.25 -6.72 12.27
C GLY A 99 -8.00 -8.04 12.42
N ARG A 100 -8.95 -8.11 13.37
CA ARG A 100 -9.77 -9.31 13.59
C ARG A 100 -10.98 -9.31 12.67
N ILE A 101 -10.73 -9.51 11.38
CA ILE A 101 -11.79 -9.62 10.37
C ILE A 101 -12.48 -10.98 10.49
N LYS A 102 -13.81 -10.98 10.51
CA LYS A 102 -14.66 -12.15 10.63
C LYS A 102 -15.39 -12.49 9.32
N LEU A 103 -15.64 -11.49 8.47
CA LEU A 103 -16.21 -11.68 7.15
C LEU A 103 -15.52 -10.73 6.18
N ALA A 104 -15.16 -11.22 5.00
CA ALA A 104 -14.66 -10.41 3.91
C ALA A 104 -15.32 -10.83 2.60
N VAL A 105 -15.95 -9.86 1.95
CA VAL A 105 -16.69 -10.04 0.70
C VAL A 105 -16.16 -9.02 -0.30
N VAL A 106 -15.96 -9.46 -1.53
CA VAL A 106 -15.56 -8.60 -2.65
C VAL A 106 -16.66 -8.58 -3.69
N GLY A 107 -16.83 -7.43 -4.33
CA GLY A 107 -17.81 -7.19 -5.38
C GLY A 107 -17.26 -6.20 -6.40
N GLY A 108 -18.11 -5.79 -7.35
CA GLY A 108 -17.77 -4.70 -8.25
C GLY A 108 -16.50 -4.93 -9.05
N ILE A 109 -15.50 -4.06 -8.87
CA ILE A 109 -14.24 -4.06 -9.64
C ILE A 109 -13.46 -5.37 -9.56
N PHE A 110 -13.69 -6.19 -8.51
CA PHE A 110 -13.02 -7.47 -8.33
C PHE A 110 -13.65 -8.60 -9.15
N LEU A 111 -14.85 -8.38 -9.69
CA LEU A 111 -15.62 -9.39 -10.42
C LEU A 111 -15.77 -9.00 -11.89
N GLU A 112 -15.53 -9.95 -12.79
CA GLU A 112 -15.66 -9.75 -14.23
C GLU A 112 -17.15 -9.75 -14.65
N HIS A 113 -17.85 -8.60 -14.58
CA HIS A 113 -19.22 -8.53 -15.09
C HIS A 113 -19.41 -7.31 -16.00
N LYS A 114 -19.36 -7.58 -17.32
CA LYS A 114 -19.51 -6.57 -18.39
C LYS A 114 -20.94 -6.00 -18.52
N GLN A 115 -21.94 -6.55 -17.84
CA GLN A 115 -23.34 -6.24 -18.12
C GLN A 115 -24.27 -6.45 -16.93
N GLU A 116 -24.10 -5.70 -15.85
CA GLU A 116 -25.11 -5.74 -14.79
C GLU A 116 -25.93 -4.46 -14.69
N LYS A 117 -27.25 -4.68 -14.68
CA LYS A 117 -28.28 -3.69 -14.39
C LYS A 117 -28.41 -3.41 -12.89
N GLU A 118 -27.71 -4.19 -12.06
CA GLU A 118 -27.82 -4.16 -10.61
C GLU A 118 -26.83 -3.16 -9.99
N PRO A 119 -27.21 -2.50 -8.89
CA PRO A 119 -26.37 -1.52 -8.23
C PRO A 119 -25.26 -2.20 -7.42
N ILE A 120 -24.02 -2.06 -7.90
CA ILE A 120 -22.83 -2.38 -7.10
C ILE A 120 -22.69 -1.34 -5.98
N LEU A 121 -22.94 -1.76 -4.74
CA LEU A 121 -22.90 -0.87 -3.56
C LEU A 121 -21.50 -0.72 -2.96
N ALA A 122 -20.70 -1.79 -2.98
CA ALA A 122 -19.34 -1.78 -2.46
C ALA A 122 -18.46 -2.79 -3.22
N ASP A 123 -17.21 -2.40 -3.45
CA ASP A 123 -16.19 -3.26 -4.02
C ASP A 123 -15.58 -4.18 -2.96
N LEU A 124 -15.48 -3.70 -1.72
CA LEU A 124 -14.96 -4.44 -0.59
C LEU A 124 -15.83 -4.24 0.66
N PHE A 125 -16.38 -5.33 1.19
CA PHE A 125 -17.14 -5.33 2.44
C PHE A 125 -16.44 -6.17 3.50
N LEU A 126 -16.14 -5.55 4.64
CA LEU A 126 -15.46 -6.16 5.76
C LEU A 126 -16.33 -6.09 7.02
N VAL A 127 -16.41 -7.20 7.75
CA VAL A 127 -16.94 -7.23 9.11
C VAL A 127 -15.84 -7.67 10.05
N GLY A 128 -15.49 -6.85 11.02
CA GLY A 128 -14.40 -7.15 11.93
C GLY A 128 -14.34 -6.22 13.13
N ASP A 129 -13.71 -6.71 14.19
CA ASP A 129 -13.51 -5.95 15.42
C ASP A 129 -12.01 -5.58 15.54
N ASP A 130 -11.69 -4.52 16.30
CA ASP A 130 -10.31 -4.05 16.52
C ASP A 130 -9.50 -3.84 15.23
N VAL A 131 -10.10 -3.23 14.21
CA VAL A 131 -9.42 -2.98 12.94
C VAL A 131 -8.45 -1.80 13.07
N ASP A 132 -7.17 -2.02 12.77
CA ASP A 132 -6.17 -0.96 12.79
C ASP A 132 -6.38 -0.02 11.60
N SER A 133 -6.85 1.21 11.89
CA SER A 133 -7.13 2.22 10.87
C SER A 133 -5.92 2.56 10.00
N ARG A 134 -4.69 2.49 10.53
CA ARG A 134 -3.47 2.76 9.76
C ARG A 134 -3.17 1.62 8.82
N LYS A 135 -3.29 0.37 9.27
CA LYS A 135 -3.13 -0.81 8.40
C LYS A 135 -4.20 -0.83 7.33
N LEU A 136 -5.45 -0.51 7.66
CA LEU A 136 -6.55 -0.48 6.70
C LEU A 136 -6.28 0.53 5.60
N ARG A 137 -5.91 1.77 5.97
CA ARG A 137 -5.56 2.81 4.98
C ARG A 137 -4.40 2.38 4.08
N ASN A 138 -3.35 1.78 4.63
CA ASN A 138 -2.22 1.31 3.84
C ASN A 138 -2.60 0.16 2.91
N PHE A 139 -3.47 -0.75 3.39
CA PHE A 139 -3.99 -1.84 2.60
C PHE A 139 -4.83 -1.34 1.42
N ILE A 140 -5.80 -0.45 1.66
CA ILE A 140 -6.64 0.13 0.62
C ILE A 140 -5.78 0.87 -0.42
N LYS A 141 -4.87 1.74 0.02
CA LYS A 141 -3.92 2.43 -0.88
C LYS A 141 -3.08 1.47 -1.72
N GLY A 142 -2.71 0.33 -1.15
CA GLY A 142 -1.98 -0.71 -1.88
C GLY A 142 -2.83 -1.26 -3.02
N ILE A 143 -4.09 -1.62 -2.75
CA ILE A 143 -4.98 -2.16 -3.79
C ILE A 143 -5.33 -1.09 -4.83
N GLU A 144 -5.57 0.16 -4.41
CA GLU A 144 -5.81 1.27 -5.35
C GLU A 144 -4.61 1.51 -6.28
N ALA A 145 -3.39 1.32 -5.78
CA ALA A 145 -2.18 1.39 -6.60
C ALA A 145 -2.03 0.18 -7.53
N ASP A 146 -2.42 -1.01 -7.06
CA ASP A 146 -2.39 -2.25 -7.85
C ASP A 146 -3.40 -2.20 -9.01
N LEU A 147 -4.61 -1.63 -8.77
CA LEU A 147 -5.70 -1.56 -9.75
C LEU A 147 -5.74 -0.25 -10.55
N GLY A 148 -5.09 0.81 -10.07
CA GLY A 148 -5.12 2.12 -10.70
C GLY A 148 -6.49 2.82 -10.61
N THR A 149 -7.38 2.36 -9.73
CA THR A 149 -8.73 2.90 -9.54
C THR A 149 -9.06 3.00 -8.05
N GLU A 150 -9.93 3.96 -7.70
CA GLU A 150 -10.46 4.09 -6.34
C GLU A 150 -11.37 2.90 -5.99
N ILE A 151 -11.37 2.50 -4.71
CA ILE A 151 -12.11 1.34 -4.22
C ILE A 151 -13.15 1.78 -3.20
N LYS A 152 -14.42 1.45 -3.45
CA LYS A 152 -15.50 1.68 -2.50
C LYS A 152 -15.50 0.55 -1.48
N PHE A 153 -15.11 0.85 -0.25
CA PHE A 153 -15.12 -0.13 0.83
C PHE A 153 -16.07 0.26 1.96
N VAL A 154 -16.59 -0.76 2.66
CA VAL A 154 -17.39 -0.62 3.86
C VAL A 154 -16.83 -1.53 4.94
N LEU A 155 -16.63 -0.98 6.13
CA LEU A 155 -16.22 -1.71 7.32
C LEU A 155 -17.34 -1.59 8.37
N MET A 156 -17.79 -2.72 8.91
CA MET A 156 -18.72 -2.78 10.03
C MET A 156 -18.14 -3.59 11.19
N GLU A 157 -18.50 -3.22 12.41
CA GLU A 157 -18.28 -4.09 13.57
C GLU A 157 -19.22 -5.29 13.50
N ARG A 158 -18.85 -6.38 14.18
CA ARG A 158 -19.68 -7.60 14.17
C ARG A 158 -21.09 -7.36 14.72
N ASP A 159 -21.20 -6.57 15.79
CA ASP A 159 -22.48 -6.31 16.44
C ASP A 159 -23.41 -5.44 15.58
N GLU A 160 -22.84 -4.43 14.91
CA GLU A 160 -23.56 -3.62 13.92
C GLU A 160 -24.06 -4.48 12.76
N PHE A 161 -23.17 -5.28 12.15
CA PHE A 161 -23.54 -6.17 11.05
C PHE A 161 -24.67 -7.12 11.44
N ARG A 162 -24.57 -7.78 12.60
CA ARG A 162 -25.59 -8.72 13.06
C ARG A 162 -26.94 -8.04 13.29
N TYR A 163 -26.93 -6.82 13.84
CA TYR A 163 -28.15 -6.05 14.03
C TYR A 163 -28.79 -5.71 12.68
N ARG A 164 -28.01 -5.13 11.75
CA ARG A 164 -28.49 -4.71 10.42
C ARG A 164 -28.95 -5.90 9.57
N PHE A 165 -28.27 -7.04 9.66
CA PHE A 165 -28.67 -8.28 8.99
C PHE A 165 -30.03 -8.77 9.51
N LYS A 166 -30.22 -8.82 10.83
CA LYS A 166 -31.51 -9.20 11.45
C LYS A 166 -32.65 -8.23 11.15
N MET A 167 -32.33 -6.95 11.01
CA MET A 167 -33.29 -5.91 10.66
C MET A 167 -33.51 -5.79 9.15
N PHE A 168 -32.95 -6.72 8.35
CA PHE A 168 -33.12 -6.74 6.90
C PHE A 168 -32.72 -5.42 6.21
N ASP A 169 -31.61 -4.84 6.67
CA ASP A 169 -31.06 -3.61 6.10
C ASP A 169 -30.87 -3.73 4.58
N ARG A 170 -31.31 -2.71 3.85
CA ARG A 170 -31.31 -2.69 2.38
C ARG A 170 -29.91 -2.85 1.80
N PHE A 171 -28.88 -2.21 2.39
CA PHE A 171 -27.52 -2.31 1.88
C PHE A 171 -27.03 -3.76 1.98
N ILE A 172 -27.23 -4.39 3.13
CA ILE A 172 -26.79 -5.77 3.36
C ILE A 172 -27.52 -6.74 2.41
N ARG A 173 -28.84 -6.62 2.25
CA ARG A 173 -29.58 -7.44 1.28
C ARG A 173 -29.02 -7.29 -0.12
N VAL A 174 -28.96 -6.07 -0.63
CA VAL A 174 -28.52 -5.81 -2.00
C VAL A 174 -27.08 -6.27 -2.23
N LEU A 175 -26.21 -6.14 -1.21
CA LEU A 175 -24.84 -6.63 -1.29
C LEU A 175 -24.77 -8.16 -1.48
N PHE A 176 -25.57 -8.93 -0.73
CA PHE A 176 -25.59 -10.39 -0.82
C PHE A 176 -26.51 -10.94 -1.92
N GLU A 177 -27.46 -10.16 -2.41
CA GLU A 177 -28.28 -10.50 -3.58
C GLU A 177 -27.52 -10.25 -4.90
N GLY A 178 -26.65 -9.24 -4.92
CA GLY A 178 -25.81 -8.91 -6.07
C GLY A 178 -24.61 -9.84 -6.27
N PRO A 179 -23.84 -9.66 -7.37
CA PRO A 179 -22.63 -10.42 -7.62
C PRO A 179 -21.60 -10.14 -6.53
N HIS A 180 -21.26 -11.16 -5.78
CA HIS A 180 -20.27 -11.06 -4.72
C HIS A 180 -19.49 -12.36 -4.63
N LYS A 181 -18.23 -12.25 -4.22
CA LYS A 181 -17.40 -13.39 -3.83
C LYS A 181 -17.02 -13.25 -2.36
N VAL A 182 -17.33 -14.28 -1.59
CA VAL A 182 -16.93 -14.36 -0.18
C VAL A 182 -15.50 -14.88 -0.12
N LEU A 183 -14.56 -14.08 0.38
CA LEU A 183 -13.16 -14.49 0.57
C LEU A 183 -13.04 -15.44 1.77
N PHE A 184 -13.73 -15.11 2.85
CA PHE A 184 -13.87 -15.96 4.02
C PHE A 184 -15.06 -15.50 4.87
N ASP A 185 -15.70 -16.46 5.54
CA ASP A 185 -16.80 -16.23 6.46
C ASP A 185 -16.58 -17.04 7.75
N ARG A 186 -16.40 -16.33 8.87
CA ARG A 186 -16.27 -16.89 10.22
C ARG A 186 -17.53 -16.68 11.07
N ILE A 187 -18.56 -16.05 10.51
CA ILE A 187 -19.81 -15.70 11.19
C ILE A 187 -20.93 -16.66 10.77
N GLY A 188 -20.81 -17.34 9.63
CA GLY A 188 -21.77 -18.33 9.14
C GLY A 188 -22.92 -17.73 8.35
N VAL A 189 -22.71 -16.56 7.73
CA VAL A 189 -23.68 -15.89 6.86
C VAL A 189 -24.02 -16.75 5.65
N ASN A 190 -23.02 -17.44 5.07
CA ASN A 190 -23.24 -18.32 3.91
C ASN A 190 -24.19 -19.50 4.20
N GLN A 191 -24.36 -19.90 5.47
CA GLN A 191 -25.29 -20.96 5.86
C GLN A 191 -26.74 -20.46 6.01
N LEU A 192 -26.93 -19.14 6.09
CA LEU A 192 -28.24 -18.50 6.28
C LEU A 192 -28.87 -18.01 4.98
N LEU A 193 -28.12 -18.04 3.87
CA LEU A 193 -28.54 -17.57 2.55
C LEU A 193 -28.92 -18.70 1.58
N VAL A 194 -28.95 -19.96 2.05
CA VAL A 194 -29.39 -21.15 1.28
C VAL A 194 -30.74 -21.64 1.77
#